data_AF-E3QSS4-F1
#
_entry.id   AF-E3QSS4-F1
#
_cell.length_a   1.000
_cell.length_b   1.000
_cell.length_c   1.000
_cell.angle_alpha   90.00
_cell.angle_beta   90.00
_cell.angle_gamma   90.00
#
_symmetry.space_group_name_H-M   'P 1'
#
loop_
_entity.id
_entity.type
_entity.pdbx_description
1 polymer ?
#
loop_
_entity_poly.entity_id
_entity_poly.type
_entity_poly.pdbx_seq_one_letter_code
_entity_poly.pdbx_strand_id
1 'polypeptide(L)'
;MSLGSLYQPLFYPENTHGSTSQYWTSQPIEACRSQALAPPPPQGVPTVPAASPVASASVRTPRWDTWSPPREESQSPAEDRGEEVWEPEDLRRMGYLDSSGSWRCRYEGCRSNRVFVRACDLRKHFRGHDKYFFCTERPCAIAGVGFSTKKDYQRHMGSHQPTIKCPHPDCGRIFSRKDNMSSKCG
;
A
#
# COMPACT_ATOMS: atom_id res chain seq x y z
N MET A 1 32.86 16.28 -65.45
CA MET A 1 33.47 15.36 -64.46
C MET A 1 32.96 15.83 -63.10
N SER A 2 31.90 15.23 -62.53
CA SER A 2 31.94 14.07 -61.60
C SER A 2 32.80 14.39 -60.35
N LEU A 3 32.36 14.28 -59.09
CA LEU A 3 31.17 13.71 -58.42
C LEU A 3 30.95 14.45 -57.08
N GLY A 4 29.70 14.48 -56.61
CA GLY A 4 29.34 14.94 -55.26
C GLY A 4 29.63 13.89 -54.17
N SER A 5 29.56 14.31 -52.91
CA SER A 5 29.40 13.38 -51.79
C SER A 5 28.56 14.01 -50.69
N LEU A 6 27.29 13.61 -50.69
CA LEU A 6 26.31 13.83 -49.63
C LEU A 6 26.71 12.97 -48.41
N TYR A 7 26.73 13.55 -47.22
CA TYR A 7 26.84 12.79 -45.97
C TYR A 7 25.46 12.80 -45.30
N GLN A 8 24.76 11.66 -45.39
CA GLN A 8 23.57 11.33 -44.60
C GLN A 8 23.87 10.09 -43.74
N PRO A 9 23.06 9.82 -42.70
CA PRO A 9 23.52 9.27 -41.44
C PRO A 9 23.52 7.74 -41.45
N LEU A 10 24.42 7.15 -40.68
CA LEU A 10 24.43 5.72 -40.43
C LEU A 10 23.24 5.33 -39.55
N PHE A 11 22.26 4.69 -40.18
CA PHE A 11 21.25 3.85 -39.56
C PHE A 11 21.93 2.64 -38.91
N TYR A 12 21.75 2.46 -37.60
CA TYR A 12 22.10 1.21 -36.93
C TYR A 12 20.87 0.29 -36.89
N PRO A 13 21.03 -1.01 -37.21
CA PRO A 13 19.94 -1.95 -37.28
C PRO A 13 19.39 -2.35 -35.90
N GLU A 14 18.10 -2.65 -35.95
CA GLU A 14 17.18 -3.06 -34.90
C GLU A 14 17.54 -4.45 -34.34
N ASN A 15 17.84 -4.54 -33.05
CA ASN A 15 18.00 -5.82 -32.38
C ASN A 15 16.64 -6.36 -31.94
N THR A 16 16.05 -7.19 -32.82
CA THR A 16 14.95 -8.09 -32.52
C THR A 16 15.43 -9.27 -31.68
N HIS A 17 15.11 -9.31 -30.39
CA HIS A 17 15.14 -10.53 -29.59
C HIS A 17 13.78 -10.70 -28.93
N GLY A 18 13.08 -11.75 -29.35
CA GLY A 18 11.70 -12.03 -29.00
C GLY A 18 11.50 -12.38 -27.53
N SER A 19 10.35 -11.94 -27.01
CA SER A 19 9.67 -12.62 -25.91
C SER A 19 8.27 -12.96 -26.38
N THR A 20 8.12 -14.19 -26.84
CA THR A 20 6.87 -14.90 -27.08
C THR A 20 6.13 -15.13 -25.76
N SER A 21 4.80 -15.29 -25.85
CA SER A 21 3.86 -15.82 -24.83
C SER A 21 3.28 -14.75 -23.85
N GLN A 22 1.98 -14.45 -23.77
CA GLN A 22 0.77 -15.09 -24.31
C GLN A 22 -0.34 -14.05 -24.53
N TYR A 23 -0.96 -14.14 -25.70
CA TYR A 23 -2.24 -13.52 -26.00
C TYR A 23 -3.30 -14.18 -25.09
N TRP A 24 -4.05 -13.38 -24.32
CA TRP A 24 -5.28 -13.90 -23.73
C TRP A 24 -6.38 -13.78 -24.76
N THR A 25 -6.81 -14.94 -25.24
CA THR A 25 -7.90 -15.17 -26.18
C THR A 25 -9.15 -14.39 -25.75
N SER A 26 -9.68 -13.61 -26.69
CA SER A 26 -11.00 -13.01 -26.60
C SER A 26 -12.06 -14.12 -26.57
N GLN A 27 -12.89 -14.14 -25.53
CA GLN A 27 -14.24 -14.71 -25.62
C GLN A 27 -15.25 -13.70 -25.04
N PRO A 28 -16.34 -13.42 -25.76
CA PRO A 28 -17.41 -12.55 -25.29
C PRO A 28 -18.31 -13.36 -24.35
N ILE A 29 -18.45 -12.90 -23.11
CA ILE A 29 -19.48 -13.42 -22.21
C ILE A 29 -20.62 -12.41 -22.16
N GLU A 30 -21.60 -12.74 -22.99
CA GLU A 30 -23.04 -12.55 -22.85
C GLU A 30 -23.54 -11.77 -21.63
N ALA A 31 -24.38 -10.79 -21.94
CA ALA A 31 -25.11 -9.95 -21.01
C ALA A 31 -25.97 -10.77 -20.04
N CYS A 32 -25.63 -10.76 -18.74
CA CYS A 32 -26.56 -11.20 -17.70
C CYS A 32 -27.52 -10.05 -17.35
N ARG A 33 -28.63 -10.02 -18.09
CA ARG A 33 -29.87 -9.34 -17.71
C ARG A 33 -30.50 -10.12 -16.56
N SER A 34 -30.57 -9.55 -15.36
CA SER A 34 -31.69 -9.78 -14.43
C SER A 34 -31.67 -8.83 -13.21
N GLN A 35 -32.67 -7.95 -13.22
CA GLN A 35 -33.63 -7.70 -12.13
C GLN A 35 -33.11 -7.16 -10.80
N ALA A 36 -33.50 -5.90 -10.56
CA ALA A 36 -33.44 -5.22 -9.28
C ALA A 36 -34.35 -5.92 -8.25
N LEU A 37 -33.75 -6.38 -7.15
CA LEU A 37 -34.45 -6.72 -5.92
C LEU A 37 -34.23 -5.57 -4.92
N ALA A 38 -35.34 -4.99 -4.48
CA ALA A 38 -35.37 -3.91 -3.50
C ALA A 38 -34.84 -4.39 -2.13
N PRO A 39 -34.23 -3.50 -1.31
CA PRO A 39 -33.80 -3.84 0.04
C PRO A 39 -35.01 -4.01 0.99
N PRO A 40 -34.98 -4.94 1.95
CA PRO A 40 -36.01 -5.07 2.98
C PRO A 40 -35.97 -3.91 3.99
N PRO A 41 -37.11 -3.58 4.63
CA PRO A 41 -37.19 -2.50 5.62
C PRO A 41 -36.47 -2.85 6.93
N PRO A 42 -35.97 -1.84 7.69
CA PRO A 42 -35.31 -2.06 8.97
C PRO A 42 -36.32 -2.50 10.04
N GLN A 43 -36.14 -3.71 10.57
CA GLN A 43 -36.86 -4.20 11.75
C GLN A 43 -36.23 -3.60 13.02
N GLY A 44 -37.11 -3.19 13.93
CA GLY A 44 -36.82 -2.33 15.07
C GLY A 44 -35.85 -2.91 16.11
N VAL A 45 -35.18 -1.99 16.79
CA VAL A 45 -34.34 -2.25 17.96
C VAL A 45 -35.21 -2.56 19.19
N PRO A 46 -34.98 -3.66 19.90
CA PRO A 46 -35.48 -3.82 21.25
C PRO A 46 -34.44 -3.32 22.26
N THR A 47 -34.83 -2.27 22.98
CA THR A 47 -34.23 -1.81 24.25
C THR A 47 -34.23 -2.93 25.27
N VAL A 48 -33.07 -3.28 25.83
CA VAL A 48 -32.96 -4.14 27.02
C VAL A 48 -32.59 -3.29 28.24
N PRO A 49 -33.30 -3.41 29.38
CA PRO A 49 -32.92 -2.75 30.61
C PRO A 49 -31.86 -3.54 31.37
N ALA A 50 -31.11 -2.81 32.19
CA ALA A 50 -30.03 -3.28 33.06
C ALA A 50 -30.52 -4.24 34.16
N ALA A 51 -29.73 -5.29 34.42
CA ALA A 51 -29.58 -5.89 35.74
C ALA A 51 -28.35 -6.81 35.78
N SER A 52 -27.43 -6.55 36.71
CA SER A 52 -26.45 -7.51 37.22
C SER A 52 -27.17 -8.59 38.04
N PRO A 53 -26.60 -9.81 38.14
CA PRO A 53 -25.94 -10.11 39.41
C PRO A 53 -24.68 -10.98 39.31
N VAL A 54 -23.95 -10.92 40.42
CA VAL A 54 -22.78 -11.68 40.86
C VAL A 54 -22.84 -13.19 40.62
N ALA A 55 -21.72 -13.78 40.18
CA ALA A 55 -21.20 -15.06 40.69
C ALA A 55 -19.82 -15.36 40.08
N SER A 56 -18.84 -15.56 40.96
CA SER A 56 -17.47 -15.97 40.66
C SER A 56 -17.42 -17.39 40.09
N ALA A 57 -16.76 -17.57 38.95
CA ALA A 57 -16.30 -18.86 38.48
C ALA A 57 -14.80 -18.75 38.15
N SER A 58 -14.01 -19.43 38.97
CA SER A 58 -12.56 -19.48 38.90
C SER A 58 -12.12 -20.24 37.65
N VAL A 59 -11.66 -19.51 36.63
CA VAL A 59 -11.05 -20.11 35.44
C VAL A 59 -9.65 -20.56 35.82
N ARG A 60 -9.50 -21.89 35.92
CA ARG A 60 -8.22 -22.58 36.06
C ARG A 60 -7.31 -22.22 34.90
N THR A 61 -6.22 -21.54 35.21
CA THR A 61 -5.09 -21.36 34.29
C THR A 61 -4.45 -22.71 34.00
N PRO A 62 -4.01 -22.99 32.75
CA PRO A 62 -3.04 -24.05 32.51
C PRO A 62 -1.71 -23.62 33.13
N ARG A 63 -1.47 -24.19 34.31
CA ARG A 63 -0.22 -24.18 35.03
C ARG A 63 0.80 -24.99 34.22
N TRP A 64 1.65 -24.32 33.44
CA TRP A 64 2.76 -24.95 32.71
C TRP A 64 3.89 -25.29 33.70
N ASP A 65 3.59 -26.11 34.69
CA ASP A 65 4.62 -26.59 35.58
C ASP A 65 5.45 -27.65 34.85
N THR A 66 6.75 -27.37 34.84
CA THR A 66 7.80 -28.36 35.07
C THR A 66 8.26 -29.11 33.82
N TRP A 67 9.06 -28.42 33.02
CA TRP A 67 10.31 -29.02 32.53
C TRP A 67 11.49 -28.18 33.03
N SER A 68 12.08 -28.63 34.14
CA SER A 68 13.40 -28.20 34.59
C SER A 68 14.43 -29.13 33.97
N PRO A 69 15.38 -28.64 33.14
CA PRO A 69 16.54 -29.44 32.78
C PRO A 69 17.55 -29.46 33.96
N PRO A 70 18.39 -30.51 34.06
CA PRO A 70 19.36 -30.64 35.14
C PRO A 70 20.39 -29.51 35.13
N ARG A 71 20.74 -29.07 36.34
CA ARG A 71 21.83 -28.15 36.67
C ARG A 71 23.16 -28.84 36.40
N GLU A 72 23.78 -28.56 35.27
CA GLU A 72 25.22 -28.78 35.08
C GLU A 72 25.92 -27.43 35.20
N GLU A 73 26.67 -27.30 36.30
CA GLU A 73 27.58 -26.20 36.60
C GLU A 73 28.71 -26.21 35.56
N SER A 74 28.85 -25.15 34.77
CA SER A 74 30.03 -24.94 33.94
C SER A 74 30.34 -23.45 33.88
N GLN A 75 31.58 -23.15 34.25
CA GLN A 75 32.12 -21.86 34.65
C GLN A 75 32.47 -20.99 33.43
N SER A 76 31.99 -19.72 33.44
CA SER A 76 32.58 -18.47 32.89
C SER A 76 32.97 -18.41 31.39
N PRO A 77 33.15 -17.21 30.76
CA PRO A 77 33.21 -15.85 31.30
C PRO A 77 32.15 -14.87 30.73
N ALA A 78 31.98 -13.76 31.43
CA ALA A 78 31.22 -12.60 31.00
C ALA A 78 31.96 -11.88 29.86
N GLU A 79 31.85 -12.41 28.66
CA GLU A 79 32.34 -11.78 27.43
C GLU A 79 31.12 -11.12 26.77
N ASP A 80 31.13 -9.79 26.75
CA ASP A 80 30.42 -8.92 25.82
C ASP A 80 29.02 -9.41 25.38
N ARG A 81 27.98 -9.01 26.12
CA ARG A 81 26.66 -8.81 25.50
C ARG A 81 26.81 -7.63 24.55
N GLY A 82 27.45 -7.87 23.41
CA GLY A 82 27.29 -7.05 22.24
C GLY A 82 25.81 -6.82 22.10
N GLU A 83 25.43 -5.56 22.14
CA GLU A 83 24.16 -5.09 21.63
C GLU A 83 24.06 -5.60 20.17
N GLU A 84 23.62 -6.83 19.98
CA GLU A 84 23.06 -7.24 18.70
C GLU A 84 21.80 -6.42 18.55
N VAL A 85 21.99 -5.18 18.10
CA VAL A 85 20.99 -4.35 17.51
C VAL A 85 20.51 -5.18 16.34
N TRP A 86 19.45 -5.96 16.58
CA TRP A 86 18.73 -6.71 15.55
C TRP A 86 18.13 -5.69 14.59
N GLU A 87 18.97 -5.09 13.74
CA GLU A 87 18.54 -4.40 12.54
C GLU A 87 18.08 -5.50 11.60
N PRO A 88 16.76 -5.68 11.42
CA PRO A 88 16.30 -6.83 10.66
C PRO A 88 16.74 -6.60 9.21
N GLU A 89 17.29 -7.65 8.60
CA GLU A 89 17.94 -7.61 7.28
C GLU A 89 17.05 -6.99 6.18
N ASP A 90 15.73 -7.03 6.39
CA ASP A 90 14.73 -6.42 5.54
C ASP A 90 14.96 -4.91 5.33
N LEU A 91 15.36 -4.17 6.37
CA LEU A 91 15.62 -2.73 6.27
C LEU A 91 16.79 -2.40 5.37
N ARG A 92 17.86 -3.22 5.40
CA ARG A 92 19.03 -3.05 4.53
C ARG A 92 18.72 -3.36 3.06
N ARG A 93 17.71 -4.22 2.80
CA ARG A 93 17.19 -4.47 1.44
C ARG A 93 16.36 -3.29 0.92
N MET A 94 15.57 -2.66 1.78
CA MET A 94 14.64 -1.58 1.39
C MET A 94 15.24 -0.17 1.48
N GLY A 95 16.31 0.00 2.25
CA GLY A 95 16.89 1.29 2.56
C GLY A 95 18.36 1.26 2.88
N TYR A 96 18.89 2.44 3.21
CA TYR A 96 20.28 2.63 3.59
C TYR A 96 20.40 3.76 4.61
N LEU A 97 21.42 3.68 5.47
CA LEU A 97 21.77 4.76 6.38
C LEU A 97 22.55 5.82 5.62
N ASP A 98 22.14 7.08 5.78
CA ASP A 98 22.91 8.20 5.28
C ASP A 98 24.07 8.57 6.23
N SER A 99 24.82 9.60 5.88
CA SER A 99 25.94 10.09 6.71
C SER A 99 25.54 10.57 8.11
N SER A 100 24.24 10.78 8.36
CA SER A 100 23.69 11.16 9.66
C SER A 100 23.10 9.97 10.44
N GLY A 101 23.23 8.74 9.92
CA GLY A 101 22.62 7.55 10.52
C GLY A 101 21.10 7.48 10.33
N SER A 102 20.57 8.19 9.35
CA SER A 102 19.13 8.24 9.06
C SER A 102 18.77 7.33 7.89
N TRP A 103 17.67 6.56 8.01
CA TRP A 103 17.23 5.65 6.93
C TRP A 103 16.67 6.41 5.73
N ARG A 104 17.16 6.04 4.55
CA ARG A 104 16.70 6.49 3.24
C ARG A 104 16.24 5.31 2.40
N CYS A 105 15.38 5.56 1.42
CA CYS A 105 14.90 4.51 0.53
C CYS A 105 15.96 4.13 -0.51
N ARG A 106 16.17 2.82 -0.71
CA ARG A 106 17.13 2.26 -1.68
C ARG A 106 16.53 2.06 -3.08
N TYR A 107 15.21 2.21 -3.25
CA TYR A 107 14.54 1.91 -4.51
C TYR A 107 15.11 2.73 -5.69
N GLU A 108 15.39 2.06 -6.79
CA GLU A 108 15.98 2.65 -8.00
C GLU A 108 15.08 3.75 -8.57
N GLY A 109 15.62 4.96 -8.72
CA GLY A 109 14.84 6.12 -9.17
C GLY A 109 13.85 6.68 -8.13
N CYS A 110 13.95 6.30 -6.85
CA CYS A 110 13.19 6.94 -5.79
C CYS A 110 13.61 8.41 -5.65
N ARG A 111 12.69 9.33 -6.00
CA ARG A 111 12.89 10.79 -5.89
C ARG A 111 12.53 11.36 -4.51
N SER A 112 12.30 10.51 -3.52
CA SER A 112 11.93 10.96 -2.18
C SER A 112 13.19 11.34 -1.39
N ASN A 113 13.28 12.59 -0.94
CA ASN A 113 14.31 13.05 -0.02
C ASN A 113 14.00 12.73 1.46
N ARG A 114 12.93 11.96 1.72
CA ARG A 114 12.44 11.66 3.07
C ARG A 114 13.44 10.82 3.85
N VAL A 115 13.62 11.22 5.11
CA VAL A 115 14.30 10.47 6.14
C VAL A 115 13.25 9.68 6.93
N PHE A 116 13.49 8.38 7.12
CA PHE A 116 12.61 7.49 7.87
C PHE A 116 13.22 7.21 9.24
N VAL A 117 12.65 7.80 10.29
CA VAL A 117 13.07 7.50 11.67
C VAL A 117 12.61 6.11 12.10
N ARG A 118 11.46 5.66 11.58
CA ARG A 118 10.87 4.35 11.92
C ARG A 118 10.96 3.37 10.76
N ALA A 119 11.38 2.14 11.08
CA ALA A 119 11.39 1.00 10.19
C ALA A 119 10.04 0.76 9.47
N CYS A 120 8.91 0.92 10.19
CA CYS A 120 7.59 0.69 9.62
C CYS A 120 7.21 1.72 8.54
N ASP A 121 7.72 2.95 8.63
CA ASP A 121 7.47 3.99 7.65
C ASP A 121 8.29 3.73 6.37
N LEU A 122 9.55 3.30 6.52
CA LEU A 122 10.37 2.87 5.37
C LEU A 122 9.71 1.70 4.63
N ARG A 123 9.24 0.67 5.34
CA ARG A 123 8.53 -0.47 4.73
C ARG A 123 7.31 -0.04 3.94
N LYS A 124 6.47 0.81 4.55
CA LYS A 124 5.27 1.34 3.90
C LYS A 124 5.61 2.15 2.66
N HIS A 125 6.65 2.97 2.74
CA HIS A 125 7.13 3.75 1.62
C HIS A 125 7.66 2.86 0.49
N PHE A 126 8.51 1.88 0.80
CA PHE A 126 9.13 1.01 -0.18
C PHE A 126 8.08 0.22 -0.98
N ARG A 127 7.09 -0.36 -0.29
CA ARG A 127 5.93 -1.01 -0.93
C ARG A 127 5.10 -0.08 -1.82
N GLY A 128 5.21 1.23 -1.64
CA GLY A 128 4.53 2.25 -2.43
C GLY A 128 5.09 2.45 -3.84
N HIS A 129 6.30 1.93 -4.10
CA HIS A 129 6.93 1.96 -5.42
C HIS A 129 6.34 0.92 -6.36
N ASP A 130 6.02 -0.26 -5.84
CA ASP A 130 5.36 -1.32 -6.59
C ASP A 130 3.92 -0.91 -6.89
N LYS A 131 3.67 -0.44 -8.10
CA LYS A 131 2.35 0.02 -8.55
C LYS A 131 1.80 -0.97 -9.56
N TYR A 132 0.65 -1.55 -9.24
CA TYR A 132 -0.01 -2.56 -10.07
C TYR A 132 -1.34 -2.06 -10.64
N PHE A 133 -1.92 -1.02 -10.03
CA PHE A 133 -3.22 -0.49 -10.43
C PHE A 133 -3.05 0.92 -11.01
N PHE A 134 -3.18 1.05 -12.32
CA PHE A 134 -3.05 2.32 -13.04
C PHE A 134 -4.40 2.87 -13.45
N CYS A 135 -4.55 4.18 -13.39
CA CYS A 135 -5.74 4.87 -13.86
C CYS A 135 -5.75 4.94 -15.40
N THR A 136 -6.89 4.59 -16.00
CA THR A 136 -7.10 4.63 -17.45
C THR A 136 -7.69 5.95 -17.94
N GLU A 137 -8.14 6.83 -17.04
CA GLU A 137 -8.65 8.15 -17.41
C GLU A 137 -7.55 9.00 -18.03
N ARG A 138 -7.83 9.58 -19.20
CA ARG A 138 -6.83 10.27 -20.05
C ARG A 138 -5.85 11.17 -19.29
N PRO A 139 -6.27 12.13 -18.44
CA PRO A 139 -5.32 13.00 -17.73
C PRO A 139 -4.41 12.22 -16.76
N CYS A 140 -4.92 11.18 -16.13
CA CYS A 140 -4.18 10.37 -15.16
C CYS A 140 -3.29 9.33 -15.84
N ALA A 141 -3.73 8.77 -16.97
CA ALA A 141 -2.95 7.87 -17.80
C ALA A 141 -1.72 8.57 -18.36
N ILE A 142 -1.88 9.80 -18.88
CA ILE A 142 -0.75 10.63 -19.38
C ILE A 142 0.24 10.93 -18.24
N ALA A 143 -0.26 11.21 -17.04
CA ALA A 143 0.58 11.47 -15.87
C ALA A 143 1.16 10.20 -15.21
N GLY A 144 0.80 9.00 -15.68
CA GLY A 144 1.26 7.73 -15.11
C GLY A 144 0.78 7.47 -13.68
N VAL A 145 -0.43 7.92 -13.32
CA VAL A 145 -0.96 7.79 -11.96
C VAL A 145 -1.23 6.30 -11.65
N GLY A 146 -0.47 5.76 -10.69
CA GLY A 146 -0.55 4.37 -10.26
C GLY A 146 -0.53 4.16 -8.75
N PHE A 147 -1.16 3.07 -8.32
CA PHE A 147 -1.36 2.70 -6.92
C PHE A 147 -0.85 1.29 -6.65
N SER A 148 -0.31 1.09 -5.46
CA SER A 148 0.17 -0.21 -4.97
C SER A 148 -0.96 -1.10 -4.45
N THR A 149 -2.08 -0.51 -4.06
CA THR A 149 -3.23 -1.23 -3.51
C THR A 149 -4.50 -0.96 -4.30
N LYS A 150 -5.35 -1.98 -4.42
CA LYS A 150 -6.68 -1.85 -5.04
C LYS A 150 -7.56 -0.84 -4.30
N LYS A 151 -7.44 -0.76 -2.97
CA LYS A 151 -8.20 0.18 -2.13
C LYS A 151 -7.90 1.64 -2.48
N ASP A 152 -6.62 1.98 -2.63
CA ASP A 152 -6.23 3.35 -2.98
C ASP A 152 -6.65 3.71 -4.41
N TYR A 153 -6.57 2.76 -5.34
CA TYR A 153 -7.06 2.91 -6.70
C TYR A 153 -8.57 3.20 -6.75
N GLN A 154 -9.40 2.44 -6.02
CA GLN A 154 -10.85 2.68 -5.97
C GLN A 154 -11.19 4.05 -5.37
N ARG A 155 -10.45 4.49 -4.34
CA ARG A 155 -10.59 5.85 -3.79
C ARG A 155 -10.23 6.92 -4.83
N HIS A 156 -9.20 6.68 -5.64
CA HIS A 156 -8.85 7.58 -6.73
C HIS A 156 -9.92 7.60 -7.82
N MET A 157 -10.50 6.46 -8.19
CA MET A 157 -11.60 6.40 -9.17
C MET A 157 -12.80 7.26 -8.74
N GLY A 158 -13.16 7.24 -7.45
CA GLY A 158 -14.19 8.14 -6.91
C GLY A 158 -13.87 9.63 -7.04
N SER A 159 -12.61 10.00 -7.32
CA SER A 159 -12.22 11.40 -7.56
C SER A 159 -12.54 11.90 -8.96
N HIS A 160 -12.75 11.01 -9.93
CA HIS A 160 -13.23 11.40 -11.26
C HIS A 160 -14.70 11.81 -11.26
N GLN A 161 -15.47 11.41 -10.25
CA GLN A 161 -16.90 11.70 -10.15
C GLN A 161 -17.22 12.37 -8.81
N PRO A 162 -16.83 13.65 -8.62
CA PRO A 162 -17.11 14.37 -7.39
C PRO A 162 -18.60 14.71 -7.28
N THR A 163 -19.24 14.26 -6.20
CA THR A 163 -20.70 14.45 -6.00
C THR A 163 -21.04 15.28 -4.76
N ILE A 164 -20.07 15.53 -3.88
CA ILE A 164 -20.33 16.12 -2.56
C ILE A 164 -20.19 17.63 -2.65
N LYS A 165 -21.32 18.34 -2.64
CA LYS A 165 -21.35 19.80 -2.61
C LYS A 165 -21.10 20.33 -1.20
N CYS A 166 -20.35 21.43 -1.10
CA CYS A 166 -20.19 22.15 0.15
C CYS A 166 -21.52 22.77 0.59
N PRO A 167 -21.95 22.64 1.86
CA PRO A 167 -23.22 23.19 2.33
C PRO A 167 -23.17 24.70 2.65
N HIS A 168 -21.99 25.30 2.72
CA HIS A 168 -21.84 26.72 3.07
C HIS A 168 -22.40 27.63 1.97
N PRO A 169 -23.16 28.69 2.33
CA PRO A 169 -23.58 29.70 1.38
C PRO A 169 -22.32 30.32 0.74
N ASP A 170 -22.37 30.53 -0.58
CA ASP A 170 -21.29 31.12 -1.40
C ASP A 170 -19.98 30.30 -1.57
N CYS A 171 -19.88 29.08 -1.03
CA CYS A 171 -18.69 28.25 -1.28
C CYS A 171 -18.73 27.58 -2.67
N GLY A 172 -19.85 26.96 -3.04
CA GLY A 172 -20.08 26.35 -4.37
C GLY A 172 -19.16 25.17 -4.76
N ARG A 173 -18.17 24.80 -3.92
CA ARG A 173 -17.19 23.75 -4.23
C ARG A 173 -17.81 22.35 -4.20
N ILE A 174 -17.37 21.49 -5.12
CA ILE A 174 -17.73 20.07 -5.18
C ILE A 174 -16.50 19.23 -4.89
N PHE A 175 -16.65 18.22 -4.04
CA PHE A 175 -15.59 17.33 -3.59
C PHE A 175 -15.93 15.89 -3.93
N SER A 176 -14.89 15.08 -4.09
CA SER A 176 -15.03 13.64 -4.25
C SER A 176 -15.30 12.90 -2.95
N ARG A 177 -14.96 13.51 -1.80
CA ARG A 177 -15.05 12.87 -0.48
C ARG A 177 -15.48 13.86 0.59
N LYS A 178 -16.21 13.35 1.60
CA LYS A 178 -16.78 14.15 2.69
C LYS A 178 -15.70 14.72 3.60
N ASP A 179 -14.64 13.98 3.88
CA ASP A 179 -13.50 14.43 4.69
C ASP A 179 -12.76 15.62 4.05
N ASN A 180 -12.57 15.57 2.74
CA ASN A 180 -12.00 16.69 1.98
C ASN A 180 -12.89 17.94 2.03
N MET A 181 -14.21 17.75 1.96
CA MET A 181 -15.17 18.85 2.08
C MET A 181 -15.11 19.44 3.48
N SER A 182 -15.24 18.63 4.54
CA SER A 182 -15.24 19.11 5.93
C SER A 182 -13.95 19.83 6.31
N SER A 183 -12.79 19.38 5.83
CA SER A 183 -11.51 20.03 6.11
C SER A 183 -11.27 21.33 5.32
N LYS A 184 -11.90 21.49 4.15
CA LYS A 184 -11.68 22.64 3.25
C LYS A 184 -12.82 23.67 3.27
N CYS A 185 -13.96 23.33 3.88
CA CYS A 185 -15.15 24.18 3.97
C CYS A 185 -15.42 24.72 5.38
N GLY A 186 -14.60 24.39 6.38
CA GLY A 186 -14.75 24.91 7.75
C GLY A 186 -14.32 26.36 7.91
#